data_AF-A0A933HAT4-F1
#
_entry.id   AF-A0A933HAT4-F1
#
_cell.length_a   1.000
_cell.length_b   1.000
_cell.length_c   1.000
_cell.angle_alpha   90.00
_cell.angle_beta   90.00
_cell.angle_gamma   90.00
#
_symmetry.space_group_name_H-M   'P 1'
#
loop_
_entity.id
_entity.type
_entity.pdbx_description
1 polymer ?
#
loop_
_entity_poly.entity_id
_entity_poly.type
_entity_poly.pdbx_seq_one_letter_code
_entity_poly.pdbx_strand_id
1 'polypeptide(L)'
;MRAPRSLPRIMCGVGSASVSIISAKLSNMEQDIPIEKIFELGDRNRDRLDYDQAIHYYNLLLRKDPADKTALLRLADIHAIKAEKEPVYYVLAMEACRKILKTDPMDHEANEKLILTAIKAGTLGDLAREYREKLKKDPSNKIYKNYLNRISLMSIMGKDAQIPDSGYTPGFILRMFFDLGLLPISVIFILFYFWGPKYKSTFTAGTAMFAVYLCYRALLYFFSKK
;
A
#
# COMPACT_ATOMS: atom_id res chain seq x y z
N MET A 1 -72.25 -12.84 29.22
CA MET A 1 -72.36 -11.58 28.44
C MET A 1 -70.99 -10.93 28.47
N ARG A 2 -70.29 -10.53 27.41
CA ARG A 2 -70.52 -10.39 25.97
C ARG A 2 -69.10 -10.26 25.37
N ALA A 3 -68.78 -10.98 24.29
CA ALA A 3 -67.55 -10.78 23.51
C ALA A 3 -67.69 -9.52 22.59
N PRO A 4 -66.78 -9.28 21.62
CA PRO A 4 -65.53 -8.52 21.68
C PRO A 4 -65.61 -7.20 20.86
N ARG A 5 -64.55 -6.37 20.83
CA ARG A 5 -64.34 -5.39 19.74
C ARG A 5 -62.89 -5.37 19.28
N SER A 6 -62.71 -5.87 18.06
CA SER A 6 -61.55 -5.78 17.20
C SER A 6 -61.28 -4.34 16.77
N LEU A 7 -59.99 -3.96 16.77
CA LEU A 7 -59.53 -2.76 16.08
C LEU A 7 -59.26 -3.09 14.60
N PRO A 8 -59.62 -2.21 13.65
CA PRO A 8 -59.51 -2.48 12.23
C PRO A 8 -58.05 -2.46 11.77
N ARG A 9 -57.68 -3.54 11.08
CA ARG A 9 -56.47 -3.68 10.29
C ARG A 9 -56.60 -2.76 9.08
N ILE A 10 -56.04 -1.55 9.15
CA ILE A 10 -55.96 -0.66 7.99
C ILE A 10 -54.96 -1.29 7.01
N MET A 11 -55.51 -1.89 5.96
CA MET A 11 -54.79 -2.28 4.75
C MET A 11 -54.27 -1.01 4.06
N CYS A 12 -52.96 -0.74 4.17
CA CYS A 12 -52.25 0.02 3.14
C CYS A 12 -51.78 -0.96 2.06
N GLY A 13 -52.75 -1.44 1.27
CA GLY A 13 -52.52 -2.23 0.07
C GLY A 13 -52.37 -1.34 -1.17
N VAL A 14 -51.43 -0.39 -1.17
CA VAL A 14 -51.04 0.36 -2.38
C VAL A 14 -49.56 0.73 -2.25
N GLY A 15 -48.67 -0.18 -2.62
CA GLY A 15 -47.23 0.12 -2.58
C GLY A 15 -46.31 -1.05 -2.95
N SER A 16 -46.74 -2.30 -2.82
CA SER A 16 -45.85 -3.43 -3.14
C SER A 16 -45.83 -3.79 -4.62
N ALA A 17 -46.93 -3.63 -5.35
CA ALA A 17 -46.99 -3.97 -6.77
C ALA A 17 -46.22 -2.96 -7.64
N SER A 18 -46.37 -1.65 -7.39
CA SER A 18 -45.70 -0.61 -8.17
C SER A 18 -44.19 -0.60 -7.94
N VAL A 19 -43.72 -0.81 -6.70
CA VAL A 19 -42.28 -0.90 -6.40
C VAL A 19 -41.68 -2.20 -6.96
N SER A 20 -42.42 -3.31 -6.94
CA SER A 20 -41.99 -4.57 -7.56
C SER A 20 -41.92 -4.46 -9.08
N ILE A 21 -42.89 -3.82 -9.74
CA ILE A 21 -42.89 -3.61 -11.20
C ILE A 21 -41.81 -2.61 -11.62
N ILE A 22 -41.56 -1.54 -10.85
CA ILE A 22 -40.48 -0.58 -11.14
C ILE A 22 -39.11 -1.23 -10.90
N SER A 23 -38.94 -2.00 -9.83
CA SER A 23 -37.71 -2.76 -9.54
C SER A 23 -37.43 -3.82 -10.62
N ALA A 24 -38.45 -4.57 -11.05
CA ALA A 24 -38.35 -5.54 -12.13
C ALA A 24 -38.14 -4.90 -13.51
N LYS A 25 -38.65 -3.68 -13.73
CA LYS A 25 -38.46 -2.96 -15.00
C LYS A 25 -37.12 -2.21 -15.08
N LEU A 26 -36.57 -1.78 -13.95
CA LEU A 26 -35.17 -1.35 -13.86
C LEU A 26 -34.22 -2.54 -14.02
N SER A 27 -34.51 -3.70 -13.41
CA SER A 27 -33.68 -4.91 -13.60
C SER A 27 -33.71 -5.42 -15.04
N ASN A 28 -34.83 -5.26 -15.75
CA ASN A 28 -34.95 -5.67 -17.16
C ASN A 28 -34.31 -4.66 -18.14
N MET A 29 -34.16 -3.38 -17.78
CA MET A 29 -33.36 -2.43 -18.57
C MET A 29 -31.85 -2.59 -18.37
N GLU A 30 -31.43 -3.07 -17.19
CA GLU A 30 -30.03 -3.38 -16.87
C GLU A 30 -29.52 -4.64 -17.59
N GLN A 31 -30.43 -5.51 -18.04
CA GLN A 31 -30.09 -6.79 -18.69
C GLN A 31 -29.62 -6.66 -20.15
N ASP A 32 -29.94 -5.56 -20.84
CA ASP A 32 -29.67 -5.39 -22.28
C ASP A 32 -28.52 -4.42 -22.59
N ILE A 33 -27.79 -3.96 -21.56
CA ILE A 33 -26.58 -3.17 -21.78
C ILE A 33 -25.49 -4.13 -22.27
N PRO A 34 -24.92 -3.94 -23.48
CA PRO A 34 -23.88 -4.81 -23.98
C PRO A 34 -22.64 -4.75 -23.07
N ILE A 35 -21.96 -5.88 -22.94
CA ILE A 35 -20.81 -6.06 -22.04
C ILE A 35 -19.73 -5.01 -22.33
N GLU A 36 -19.50 -4.73 -23.61
CA GLU A 36 -18.57 -3.72 -24.10
C GLU A 36 -18.92 -2.32 -23.57
N LYS A 37 -20.22 -2.00 -23.49
CA LYS A 37 -20.66 -0.69 -22.98
C LYS A 37 -20.46 -0.57 -21.48
N ILE A 38 -20.66 -1.65 -20.73
CA ILE A 38 -20.40 -1.66 -19.29
C ILE A 38 -18.89 -1.50 -19.04
N PHE A 39 -18.03 -2.14 -19.85
CA PHE A 39 -16.59 -1.91 -19.82
C PHE A 39 -16.21 -0.46 -20.11
N GLU A 40 -16.77 0.13 -21.17
CA GLU A 40 -16.50 1.52 -21.54
C GLU A 40 -16.91 2.49 -20.42
N LEU A 41 -18.05 2.25 -19.77
CA LEU A 41 -18.50 3.02 -18.61
C LEU A 41 -17.56 2.85 -17.42
N GLY A 42 -17.11 1.63 -17.13
CA GLY A 42 -16.12 1.35 -16.08
C GLY A 42 -14.80 2.09 -16.32
N ASP A 43 -14.22 1.96 -17.51
CA ASP A 43 -12.97 2.61 -17.90
C ASP A 43 -13.11 4.14 -17.86
N ARG A 44 -14.22 4.70 -18.37
CA ARG A 44 -14.47 6.15 -18.34
C ARG A 44 -14.56 6.70 -16.91
N ASN A 45 -15.19 5.97 -15.99
CA ASN A 45 -15.27 6.40 -14.59
C ASN A 45 -13.92 6.26 -13.89
N ARG A 46 -13.14 5.22 -14.21
CA ARG A 46 -11.75 5.09 -13.74
C ARG A 46 -10.89 6.27 -14.18
N ASP A 47 -10.99 6.67 -15.44
CA ASP A 47 -10.21 7.78 -16.00
C ASP A 47 -10.63 9.14 -15.41
N ARG A 48 -11.88 9.23 -14.93
CA ARG A 48 -12.40 10.38 -14.14
C ARG A 48 -12.04 10.31 -12.66
N LEU A 49 -11.30 9.29 -12.22
CA LEU A 49 -10.96 9.01 -10.82
C LEU A 49 -12.19 8.73 -9.93
N ASP A 50 -13.35 8.46 -10.52
CA ASP A 50 -14.55 8.01 -9.81
C ASP A 50 -14.50 6.48 -9.65
N TYR A 51 -13.67 6.08 -8.70
CA TYR A 51 -13.37 4.67 -8.45
C TYR A 51 -14.58 3.87 -7.94
N ASP A 52 -15.50 4.51 -7.23
CA ASP A 52 -16.67 3.83 -6.69
C ASP A 52 -17.64 3.43 -7.80
N GLN A 53 -17.88 4.34 -8.76
CA GLN A 53 -18.67 4.01 -9.95
C GLN A 53 -17.96 3.01 -10.86
N ALA A 54 -16.64 3.13 -11.02
CA ALA A 54 -15.87 2.16 -11.79
C ALA A 54 -16.00 0.74 -11.18
N ILE A 55 -15.87 0.60 -9.84
CA ILE A 55 -16.10 -0.67 -9.12
C ILE A 55 -17.52 -1.19 -9.37
N HIS A 56 -18.53 -0.33 -9.35
CA HIS A 56 -19.92 -0.72 -9.61
C HIS A 56 -20.06 -1.37 -11.00
N TYR A 57 -19.55 -0.74 -12.05
CA TYR A 57 -19.63 -1.28 -13.42
C TYR A 57 -18.83 -2.57 -13.60
N TYR A 58 -17.62 -2.68 -13.03
CA TYR A 58 -16.87 -3.94 -13.10
C TYR A 58 -17.53 -5.07 -12.29
N ASN A 59 -18.16 -4.77 -11.16
CA ASN A 59 -18.96 -5.76 -10.45
C ASN A 59 -20.20 -6.20 -11.24
N LEU A 60 -20.79 -5.30 -12.04
CA LEU A 60 -21.88 -5.66 -12.95
C LEU A 60 -21.40 -6.62 -14.05
N LEU A 61 -20.19 -6.43 -14.56
CA LEU A 61 -19.53 -7.39 -15.47
C LEU A 61 -19.34 -8.75 -14.80
N LEU A 62 -18.82 -8.77 -13.57
CA LEU A 62 -18.63 -10.01 -12.81
C LEU A 62 -19.92 -10.73 -12.43
N ARG A 63 -21.07 -10.05 -12.44
CA ARG A 63 -22.38 -10.71 -12.28
C ARG A 63 -22.77 -11.49 -13.55
N LYS A 64 -22.35 -11.02 -14.72
CA LYS A 64 -22.58 -11.71 -16.01
C LYS A 64 -21.55 -12.84 -16.21
N ASP A 65 -20.28 -12.55 -15.98
CA ASP A 65 -19.20 -13.54 -16.00
C ASP A 65 -18.30 -13.41 -14.75
N PRO A 66 -18.50 -14.28 -13.73
CA PRO A 66 -17.72 -14.25 -12.49
C PRO A 66 -16.22 -14.50 -12.66
N ALA A 67 -15.80 -15.05 -13.79
CA ALA A 67 -14.42 -15.40 -14.10
C ALA A 67 -13.79 -14.48 -15.14
N ASP A 68 -14.44 -13.38 -15.53
CA ASP A 68 -13.89 -12.42 -16.48
C ASP A 68 -12.58 -11.85 -15.94
N LYS A 69 -11.48 -12.31 -16.54
CA LYS A 69 -10.11 -11.91 -16.21
C LYS A 69 -9.95 -10.40 -16.31
N THR A 70 -10.51 -9.78 -17.35
CA THR A 70 -10.31 -8.34 -17.60
C THR A 70 -10.99 -7.53 -16.51
N ALA A 71 -12.24 -7.85 -16.17
CA ALA A 71 -12.96 -7.18 -15.09
C ALA A 71 -12.27 -7.36 -13.73
N LEU A 72 -11.77 -8.57 -13.43
CA LEU A 72 -11.02 -8.85 -12.20
C LEU A 72 -9.70 -8.05 -12.12
N LEU A 73 -8.95 -7.94 -13.21
CA LEU A 73 -7.71 -7.15 -13.26
C LEU A 73 -7.99 -5.66 -13.04
N ARG A 74 -9.03 -5.13 -13.68
CA ARG A 74 -9.44 -3.73 -13.51
C ARG A 74 -9.88 -3.43 -12.08
N LEU A 75 -10.62 -4.35 -11.45
CA LEU A 75 -10.98 -4.24 -10.03
C LEU A 75 -9.76 -4.30 -9.12
N ALA A 76 -8.80 -5.20 -9.41
CA ALA A 76 -7.56 -5.27 -8.63
C ALA A 76 -6.80 -3.95 -8.66
N ASP A 77 -6.67 -3.32 -9.84
CA ASP A 77 -6.02 -2.02 -9.99
C ASP A 77 -6.72 -0.92 -9.19
N ILE A 78 -8.05 -0.84 -9.31
CA ILE A 78 -8.82 0.20 -8.62
C ILE A 78 -8.77 0.01 -7.11
N HIS A 79 -8.89 -1.23 -6.63
CA HIS A 79 -8.73 -1.52 -5.21
C HIS A 79 -7.32 -1.19 -4.72
N ALA A 80 -6.28 -1.48 -5.51
CA ALA A 80 -4.90 -1.11 -5.17
C ALA A 80 -4.70 0.41 -5.09
N ILE A 81 -5.36 1.19 -5.97
CA ILE A 81 -5.33 2.66 -5.91
C ILE A 81 -6.09 3.18 -4.67
N LYS A 82 -7.29 2.65 -4.39
CA LYS A 82 -8.03 3.01 -3.17
C LYS A 82 -7.27 2.65 -1.90
N ALA A 83 -6.46 1.58 -1.95
CA ALA A 83 -5.66 1.13 -0.84
C ALA A 83 -4.57 2.10 -0.39
N GLU A 84 -4.19 3.06 -1.25
CA GLU A 84 -3.26 4.13 -0.89
C GLU A 84 -3.86 5.06 0.19
N LYS A 85 -5.19 5.18 0.25
CA LYS A 85 -5.90 5.92 1.30
C LYS A 85 -6.36 5.00 2.43
N GLU A 86 -6.85 3.82 2.08
CA GLU A 86 -7.47 2.87 3.00
C GLU A 86 -6.86 1.47 2.83
N PRO A 87 -5.87 1.07 3.64
CA PRO A 87 -5.11 -0.17 3.44
C PRO A 87 -5.94 -1.46 3.37
N VAL A 88 -7.18 -1.44 3.87
CA VAL A 88 -8.13 -2.56 3.80
C VAL A 88 -8.37 -3.01 2.34
N TYR A 89 -8.33 -2.10 1.37
CA TYR A 89 -8.55 -2.44 -0.04
C TYR A 89 -7.41 -3.28 -0.65
N TYR A 90 -6.23 -3.37 -0.02
CA TYR A 90 -5.19 -4.29 -0.49
C TYR A 90 -5.66 -5.74 -0.45
N VAL A 91 -6.46 -6.12 0.56
CA VAL A 91 -7.01 -7.47 0.66
C VAL A 91 -7.93 -7.76 -0.53
N LEU A 92 -8.81 -6.83 -0.88
CA LEU A 92 -9.73 -6.95 -2.01
C LEU A 92 -8.99 -7.03 -3.35
N ALA A 93 -7.94 -6.23 -3.53
CA ALA A 93 -7.09 -6.28 -4.72
C ALA A 93 -6.39 -7.65 -4.87
N MET A 94 -5.83 -8.17 -3.77
CA MET A 94 -5.20 -9.49 -3.75
C MET A 94 -6.22 -10.61 -4.01
N GLU A 95 -7.44 -10.50 -3.47
CA GLU A 95 -8.52 -11.47 -3.73
C GLU A 95 -8.94 -11.50 -5.19
N ALA A 96 -9.06 -10.36 -5.85
CA ALA A 96 -9.37 -10.29 -7.28
C ALA A 96 -8.29 -11.00 -8.11
N CYS A 97 -6.99 -10.76 -7.81
CA CYS A 97 -5.89 -11.48 -8.47
C CYS A 97 -5.93 -12.99 -8.18
N ARG A 98 -6.22 -13.39 -6.93
CA ARG A 98 -6.35 -14.80 -6.56
C ARG A 98 -7.49 -15.51 -7.28
N LYS A 99 -8.59 -14.82 -7.59
CA LYS A 99 -9.69 -15.40 -8.39
C LYS A 99 -9.21 -15.77 -9.79
N ILE A 100 -8.43 -14.90 -10.44
CA ILE A 100 -7.81 -15.19 -11.74
C ILE A 100 -6.87 -16.39 -11.61
N LEU A 101 -6.03 -16.42 -10.57
CA LEU A 101 -5.07 -17.52 -10.36
C LEU A 101 -5.71 -18.86 -9.96
N LYS A 102 -7.00 -18.87 -9.61
CA LYS A 102 -7.74 -20.12 -9.41
C LYS A 102 -8.17 -20.74 -10.73
N THR A 103 -8.52 -19.92 -11.73
CA THR A 103 -8.89 -20.39 -13.07
C THR A 103 -7.67 -20.61 -13.96
N ASP A 104 -6.72 -19.68 -13.94
CA ASP A 104 -5.43 -19.80 -14.62
C ASP A 104 -4.27 -19.55 -13.63
N PRO A 105 -3.73 -20.62 -13.01
CA PRO A 105 -2.61 -20.50 -12.06
C PRO A 105 -1.34 -19.90 -12.66
N MET A 106 -1.19 -19.96 -13.98
CA MET A 106 0.02 -19.54 -14.70
C MET A 106 -0.11 -18.13 -15.28
N ASP A 107 -1.22 -17.43 -15.03
CA ASP A 107 -1.46 -16.09 -15.52
C ASP A 107 -0.38 -15.12 -15.02
N HIS A 108 0.45 -14.62 -15.94
CA HIS A 108 1.59 -13.79 -15.59
C HIS A 108 1.15 -12.46 -14.97
N GLU A 109 0.14 -11.83 -15.56
CA GLU A 109 -0.33 -10.51 -15.17
C GLU A 109 -0.93 -10.50 -13.76
N ALA A 110 -1.79 -11.47 -13.44
CA ALA A 110 -2.37 -11.62 -12.11
C ALA A 110 -1.32 -11.96 -11.05
N ASN A 111 -0.32 -12.79 -11.38
CA ASN A 111 0.80 -13.07 -10.48
C ASN A 111 1.62 -11.80 -10.20
N GLU A 112 1.94 -11.00 -11.22
CA GLU A 112 2.68 -9.75 -11.05
C GLU A 112 1.91 -8.74 -10.20
N LYS A 113 0.62 -8.52 -10.50
CA LYS A 113 -0.24 -7.62 -9.71
C LYS A 113 -0.39 -8.11 -8.28
N LEU A 114 -0.51 -9.41 -8.05
CA LEU A 114 -0.57 -9.98 -6.71
C LEU A 114 0.71 -9.70 -5.90
N ILE A 115 1.89 -9.90 -6.50
CA ILE A 115 3.18 -9.60 -5.87
C ILE A 115 3.30 -8.11 -5.57
N LEU A 116 3.00 -7.25 -6.54
CA LEU A 116 3.07 -5.79 -6.36
C LEU A 116 2.14 -5.31 -5.23
N THR A 117 0.91 -5.83 -5.21
CA THR A 117 -0.07 -5.50 -4.18
C THR A 117 0.38 -6.00 -2.80
N ALA A 118 0.98 -7.19 -2.72
CA ALA A 118 1.52 -7.74 -1.48
C ALA A 118 2.73 -6.95 -0.95
N ILE A 119 3.56 -6.40 -1.84
CA ILE A 119 4.65 -5.48 -1.46
C ILE A 119 4.06 -4.23 -0.82
N LYS A 120 3.11 -3.57 -1.50
CA LYS A 120 2.45 -2.37 -1.00
C LYS A 120 1.71 -2.62 0.33
N ALA A 121 1.13 -3.80 0.50
CA ALA A 121 0.43 -4.21 1.71
C ALA A 121 1.34 -4.69 2.85
N GLY A 122 2.65 -4.86 2.61
CA GLY A 122 3.58 -5.43 3.59
C GLY A 122 3.37 -6.93 3.87
N THR A 123 2.54 -7.62 3.07
CA THR A 123 2.18 -9.04 3.26
C THR A 123 2.99 -9.99 2.36
N LEU A 124 4.12 -9.51 1.84
CA LEU A 124 5.01 -10.27 0.95
C LEU A 124 5.49 -11.61 1.57
N GLY A 125 5.68 -11.64 2.90
CA GLY A 125 6.07 -12.85 3.63
C GLY A 125 4.97 -13.93 3.64
N ASP A 126 3.72 -13.52 3.82
CA ASP A 126 2.57 -14.43 3.76
C ASP A 126 2.39 -14.97 2.33
N LEU A 127 2.55 -14.11 1.33
CA LEU A 127 2.55 -14.53 -0.07
C LEU A 127 3.65 -15.55 -0.34
N ALA A 128 4.88 -15.32 0.15
CA ALA A 128 5.96 -16.30 0.00
C ALA A 128 5.62 -17.66 0.63
N ARG A 129 4.95 -17.69 1.79
CA ARG A 129 4.48 -18.93 2.41
C ARG A 129 3.45 -19.64 1.53
N GLU A 130 2.49 -18.91 0.96
CA GLU A 130 1.48 -19.44 0.03
C GLU A 130 2.14 -20.13 -1.18
N TYR A 131 3.11 -19.49 -1.84
CA TYR A 131 3.81 -20.08 -2.98
C TYR A 131 4.65 -21.31 -2.60
N ARG A 132 5.28 -21.30 -1.41
CA ARG A 132 6.00 -22.49 -0.91
C ARG A 132 5.05 -23.67 -0.70
N GLU A 133 3.85 -23.44 -0.18
CA GLU A 133 2.86 -24.50 -0.02
C GLU A 133 2.36 -25.04 -1.36
N LYS A 134 2.15 -24.17 -2.36
CA LYS A 134 1.83 -24.59 -3.73
C LYS A 134 2.96 -25.43 -4.35
N LEU A 135 4.21 -25.01 -4.16
CA LEU A 135 5.39 -25.76 -4.64
C LEU A 135 5.59 -27.09 -3.91
N LYS A 136 5.20 -27.22 -2.64
CA LYS A 136 5.22 -28.53 -1.95
C LYS A 136 4.25 -29.53 -2.59
N LYS A 137 3.12 -29.06 -3.10
CA LYS A 137 2.11 -29.90 -3.79
C LYS A 137 2.55 -30.24 -5.21
N ASP A 138 3.23 -29.32 -5.89
CA ASP A 138 3.78 -29.51 -7.23
C ASP A 138 5.27 -29.07 -7.28
N PRO A 139 6.20 -29.96 -6.87
CA PRO A 139 7.62 -29.62 -6.78
C PRO A 139 8.31 -29.36 -8.12
N SER A 140 7.72 -29.85 -9.21
CA SER A 140 8.24 -29.70 -10.57
C SER A 140 7.89 -28.34 -11.19
N ASN A 141 7.01 -27.56 -10.53
CA ASN A 141 6.50 -26.31 -11.08
C ASN A 141 7.57 -25.20 -11.10
N LYS A 142 8.20 -25.02 -12.27
CA LYS A 142 9.20 -23.98 -12.50
C LYS A 142 8.64 -22.56 -12.31
N ILE A 143 7.35 -22.36 -12.55
CA ILE A 143 6.70 -21.04 -12.50
C ILE A 143 6.57 -20.56 -11.06
N TYR A 144 6.04 -21.40 -10.16
CA TYR A 144 6.01 -21.07 -8.72
C TYR A 144 7.40 -20.86 -8.14
N LYS A 145 8.39 -21.65 -8.59
CA LYS A 145 9.80 -21.46 -8.20
C LYS A 145 10.32 -20.09 -8.64
N ASN A 146 10.00 -19.64 -9.85
CA ASN A 146 10.43 -18.34 -10.36
C ASN A 146 9.81 -17.18 -9.57
N TYR A 147 8.49 -17.22 -9.33
CA TYR A 147 7.82 -16.20 -8.52
C TYR A 147 8.32 -16.18 -7.07
N LEU A 148 8.58 -17.35 -6.47
CA LEU A 148 9.16 -17.43 -5.14
C LEU A 148 10.57 -16.82 -5.07
N ASN A 149 11.41 -17.07 -6.09
CA ASN A 149 12.73 -16.45 -6.20
C ASN A 149 12.60 -14.92 -6.30
N ARG A 150 11.68 -14.41 -7.14
CA ARG A 150 11.43 -12.96 -7.28
C ARG A 150 10.92 -12.33 -5.99
N ILE A 151 9.96 -12.97 -5.31
CA ILE A 151 9.46 -12.55 -4.00
C ILE A 151 10.60 -12.52 -2.97
N SER A 152 11.46 -13.55 -2.96
CA SER A 152 12.63 -13.60 -2.07
C SER A 152 13.62 -12.48 -2.38
N LEU A 153 13.93 -12.24 -3.65
CA LEU A 153 14.81 -11.15 -4.07
C LEU A 153 14.25 -9.80 -3.64
N MET A 154 12.96 -9.55 -3.88
CA MET A 154 12.28 -8.33 -3.45
C MET A 154 12.23 -8.18 -1.93
N SER A 155 12.11 -9.27 -1.17
CA SER A 155 12.17 -9.25 0.30
C SER A 155 13.56 -8.88 0.82
N ILE A 156 14.62 -9.36 0.15
CA ILE A 156 16.01 -8.99 0.46
C ILE A 156 16.26 -7.53 0.08
N MET A 157 15.96 -7.14 -1.17
CA MET A 157 16.11 -5.76 -1.64
C MET A 157 15.25 -4.77 -0.84
N GLY A 158 14.05 -5.18 -0.41
CA GLY A 158 13.15 -4.37 0.41
C GLY A 158 13.62 -4.23 1.86
N LYS A 159 14.39 -5.19 2.38
CA LYS A 159 15.10 -5.04 3.66
C LYS A 159 16.23 -4.01 3.56
N ASP A 160 16.90 -3.94 2.41
CA ASP A 160 17.93 -2.94 2.12
C ASP A 160 17.31 -1.58 1.73
N ALA A 161 16.06 -1.58 1.26
CA ALA A 161 15.26 -0.42 0.86
C ALA A 161 14.19 -0.04 1.90
N GLN A 162 14.38 -0.36 3.18
CA GLN A 162 13.75 0.45 4.22
C GLN A 162 14.34 1.85 4.07
N ILE A 163 13.65 2.70 3.30
CA ILE A 163 13.90 4.12 3.23
C ILE A 163 13.84 4.59 4.69
N PRO A 164 14.96 5.01 5.29
CA PRO A 164 14.89 5.58 6.62
C PRO A 164 13.90 6.73 6.55
N ASP A 165 12.98 6.79 7.51
CA ASP A 165 12.12 7.97 7.72
C ASP A 165 12.96 9.21 7.50
N SER A 166 12.40 10.19 6.79
CA SER A 166 13.07 11.39 6.26
C SER A 166 13.71 12.33 7.30
N GLY A 167 14.10 11.84 8.46
CA GLY A 167 15.11 12.42 9.33
C GLY A 167 16.50 12.11 8.78
N TYR A 168 17.25 13.16 8.46
CA TYR A 168 18.67 13.04 8.15
C TYR A 168 19.40 12.39 9.33
N THR A 169 19.75 11.12 9.22
CA THR A 169 20.63 10.43 10.16
C THR A 169 22.04 10.44 9.56
N PRO A 170 23.01 11.15 10.17
CA PRO A 170 24.37 11.17 9.65
C PRO A 170 24.92 9.74 9.69
N GLY A 171 25.53 9.30 8.59
CA GLY A 171 26.12 7.97 8.49
C GLY A 171 27.09 7.71 9.65
N PHE A 172 27.20 6.45 10.07
CA PHE A 172 28.03 6.02 11.21
C PHE A 172 29.46 6.59 11.18
N ILE A 173 30.07 6.66 9.98
CA ILE A 173 31.41 7.22 9.75
C ILE A 173 31.45 8.73 10.06
N LEU A 174 30.44 9.48 9.64
CA LEU A 174 30.36 10.92 9.87
C LEU A 174 30.19 11.21 11.38
N ARG A 175 29.35 10.43 12.07
CA ARG A 175 29.18 10.52 13.51
C ARG A 175 30.49 10.24 14.26
N MET A 176 31.22 9.19 13.87
CA MET A 176 32.54 8.89 14.45
C MET A 176 33.54 10.03 14.19
N PHE A 177 33.59 10.59 12.98
CA PHE A 177 34.52 11.66 12.67
C PHE A 177 34.29 12.94 13.50
N PHE A 178 33.02 13.35 13.66
CA PHE A 178 32.68 14.55 14.41
C PHE A 178 32.74 14.35 15.94
N ASP A 179 32.20 13.24 16.46
CA ASP A 179 32.16 13.00 17.91
C ASP A 179 33.52 12.51 18.47
N LEU A 180 34.28 11.71 17.71
CA LEU A 180 35.56 11.13 18.16
C LEU A 180 36.80 11.86 17.62
N GLY A 181 36.69 12.61 16.53
CA GLY A 181 37.78 13.41 15.98
C GLY A 181 37.70 14.87 16.41
N LEU A 182 36.66 15.57 15.96
CA LEU A 182 36.56 17.02 16.10
C LEU A 182 36.47 17.49 17.57
N LEU A 183 35.69 16.79 18.39
CA LEU A 183 35.50 17.13 19.81
C LEU A 183 36.80 17.01 20.62
N PRO A 184 37.50 15.86 20.71
CA PRO A 184 38.71 15.77 21.52
C PRO A 184 39.84 16.67 21.00
N ILE A 185 39.97 16.84 19.68
CA ILE A 185 40.97 17.77 19.11
C ILE A 185 40.69 19.20 19.59
N SER A 186 39.44 19.68 19.48
CA SER A 186 39.10 21.03 19.94
C SER A 186 39.40 21.26 21.43
N VAL A 187 39.09 20.26 22.28
CA VAL A 187 39.38 20.32 23.72
C VAL A 187 40.87 20.32 24.00
N ILE A 188 41.67 19.52 23.29
CA ILE A 188 43.13 19.51 23.41
C ILE A 188 43.71 20.88 23.05
N PHE A 189 43.28 21.49 21.94
CA PHE A 189 43.72 22.83 21.54
C PHE A 189 43.37 23.91 22.57
N ILE A 190 42.20 23.79 23.21
CA ILE A 190 41.77 24.68 24.31
C ILE A 190 42.60 24.42 25.57
N LEU A 191 42.94 23.17 25.91
CA LEU A 191 43.76 22.86 27.08
C LEU A 191 45.22 23.31 26.91
N PHE A 192 45.77 23.23 25.69
CA PHE A 192 47.11 23.73 25.37
C PHE A 192 47.29 25.23 25.63
N TYR A 193 46.19 26.00 25.69
CA TYR A 193 46.22 27.41 26.07
C TYR A 193 46.78 27.64 27.49
N PHE A 194 46.53 26.71 28.42
CA PHE A 194 46.99 26.84 29.81
C PHE A 194 48.51 26.71 29.97
N TRP A 195 49.23 26.22 28.95
CA TRP A 195 50.67 25.97 29.04
C TRP A 195 51.56 27.20 28.81
N GLY A 196 50.98 28.35 28.47
CA GLY A 196 51.70 29.62 28.49
C GLY A 196 51.25 30.66 27.46
N PRO A 197 51.70 31.92 27.61
CA PRO A 197 51.22 33.06 26.81
C PRO A 197 51.61 33.01 25.32
N LYS A 198 52.47 32.07 24.92
CA LYS A 198 52.88 31.85 23.52
C LYS A 198 51.81 31.17 22.67
N TYR A 199 50.79 30.56 23.28
CA TYR A 199 49.77 29.75 22.60
C TYR A 199 48.42 30.47 22.44
N LYS A 200 48.38 31.81 22.56
CA LYS A 200 47.14 32.58 22.39
C LYS A 200 46.45 32.37 21.04
N SER A 201 47.23 32.11 19.97
CA SER A 201 46.70 31.84 18.63
C SER A 201 46.08 30.45 18.48
N THR A 202 46.44 29.47 19.31
CA THR A 202 45.85 28.12 19.26
C THR A 202 44.51 28.07 19.99
N PHE A 203 44.28 28.99 20.94
CA PHE A 203 43.01 29.13 21.62
C PHE A 203 41.88 29.53 20.65
N THR A 204 42.10 30.56 19.82
CA THR A 204 41.12 31.02 18.83
C THR A 204 40.79 29.94 17.80
N ALA A 205 41.78 29.14 17.39
CA ALA A 205 41.57 28.00 16.51
C ALA A 205 40.73 26.90 17.18
N GLY A 206 41.00 26.58 18.45
CA GLY A 206 40.22 25.62 19.23
C GLY A 206 38.77 26.05 19.44
N THR A 207 38.53 27.33 19.75
CA THR A 207 37.17 27.87 19.94
C THR A 207 36.38 27.88 18.63
N ALA A 208 37.01 28.25 17.51
CA ALA A 208 36.36 28.23 16.19
C ALA A 208 35.95 26.79 15.79
N MET A 209 36.83 25.81 15.98
CA MET A 209 36.53 24.39 15.71
C MET A 209 35.37 23.87 16.57
N PHE A 210 35.34 24.25 17.85
CA PHE A 210 34.25 23.89 18.76
C PHE A 210 32.91 24.54 18.37
N ALA A 211 32.93 25.79 17.91
CA ALA A 211 31.73 26.48 17.43
C ALA A 211 31.14 25.82 16.17
N VAL A 212 31.99 25.36 15.26
CA VAL A 212 31.59 24.58 14.06
C VAL A 212 30.93 23.26 14.48
N TYR A 213 31.49 22.56 15.47
CA TYR A 213 30.89 21.35 16.04
C TYR A 213 29.48 21.60 16.59
N LEU A 214 29.29 22.68 17.37
CA LEU A 214 27.98 23.05 17.91
C LEU A 214 26.97 23.39 16.81
N CYS A 215 27.38 24.11 15.76
CA CYS A 215 26.52 24.41 14.63
C CYS A 215 26.08 23.15 13.88
N TYR A 216 27.00 22.21 13.67
CA TYR A 216 26.69 20.90 13.08
C TYR A 216 25.66 20.13 13.92
N ARG A 217 25.85 20.05 15.24
CA ARG A 217 24.90 19.41 16.17
C ARG A 217 23.53 20.09 16.18
N ALA A 218 23.48 21.43 16.11
CA ALA A 218 22.24 22.19 16.05
C ALA A 218 21.49 21.95 14.74
N LEU A 219 22.20 21.90 13.60
CA LEU A 219 21.63 21.55 12.30
C LEU A 219 21.06 20.13 12.31
N LEU A 220 21.82 19.15 12.81
CA LEU A 220 21.33 17.78 12.97
C LEU A 220 20.06 17.72 13.83
N TYR A 221 20.03 18.42 14.95
CA TYR A 221 18.86 18.46 15.82
C TYR A 221 17.65 19.08 15.12
N PHE A 222 17.86 20.15 14.34
CA PHE A 222 16.80 20.81 13.58
C PHE A 222 16.25 19.91 12.45
N PHE A 223 17.11 19.21 11.71
CA PHE A 223 16.70 18.28 10.64
C PHE A 223 16.15 16.95 11.14
N SER A 224 16.44 16.56 12.39
CA SER A 224 15.89 15.35 13.02
C SER A 224 14.49 15.55 13.63
N LYS A 225 13.98 16.79 13.70
CA LYS A 225 12.71 17.13 14.35
C LYS A 225 11.55 17.42 13.37
N LYS A 226 11.75 17.12 12.09
CA LYS A 226 10.73 17.16 11.04
C LYS A 226 10.34 15.75 10.65
#